data_AF-A0A938MMG0-F1
#
_entry.id   AF-A0A938MMG0-F1
#
_cell.length_a   1.000
_cell.length_b   1.000
_cell.length_c   1.000
_cell.angle_alpha   90.00
_cell.angle_beta   90.00
_cell.angle_gamma   90.00
#
_symmetry.space_group_name_H-M   'P 1'
#
loop_
_entity.id
_entity.type
_entity.pdbx_description
1 polymer ?
#
loop_
_entity_poly.entity_id
_entity_poly.type
_entity_poly.pdbx_seq_one_letter_code
_entity_poly.pdbx_strand_id
1 'polypeptide(L)' 'MSPKDIAASVRQRLLNRARAEVRDFQSLLTSYAMERFLRRLSASVYSERFVLKGALMLRIWQ' A
#
# COMPACT_ATOMS: atom_id res chain seq x y z
N MET A 1 -17.66 15.61 12.11
CA MET A 1 -18.30 14.79 11.07
C MET A 1 -17.32 13.68 10.70
N SER A 2 -17.57 12.45 11.14
CA SER A 2 -16.72 11.29 10.80
C SER A 2 -16.63 11.13 9.28
N PRO A 3 -15.47 10.80 8.67
CA PRO A 3 -15.40 10.54 7.24
C PRO A 3 -16.38 9.41 6.89
N LYS A 4 -17.35 9.71 6.02
CA LYS A 4 -18.51 8.84 5.77
C LYS A 4 -18.16 7.47 5.16
N ASP A 5 -16.94 7.27 4.67
CA ASP A 5 -16.32 5.98 4.38
C ASP A 5 -14.83 6.21 4.06
N ILE A 6 -13.93 5.82 4.99
CA ILE A 6 -12.48 5.99 4.80
C ILE A 6 -11.97 5.10 3.65
N ALA A 7 -12.52 3.91 3.47
CA ALA A 7 -12.10 2.99 2.42
C ALA A 7 -12.45 3.54 1.04
N ALA A 8 -13.67 4.07 0.86
CA ALA A 8 -14.07 4.74 -0.38
C ALA A 8 -13.20 5.97 -0.67
N SER A 9 -12.88 6.77 0.36
CA SER A 9 -11.99 7.93 0.22
C SER A 9 -10.58 7.53 -0.25
N VAL A 10 -9.98 6.51 0.36
CA VAL A 10 -8.67 5.99 -0.04
C VAL A 10 -8.71 5.44 -1.46
N ARG A 11 -9.75 4.67 -1.82
CA ARG A 11 -9.93 4.15 -3.18
C ARG A 11 -9.99 5.28 -4.20
N GLN A 12 -10.76 6.34 -3.93
CA GLN A 12 -10.88 7.48 -4.83
C GLN A 12 -9.54 8.22 -5.01
N ARG A 13 -8.78 8.39 -3.93
CA ARG A 13 -7.43 8.99 -4.00
C ARG A 13 -6.47 8.16 -4.85
N LEU A 14 -6.49 6.84 -4.70
CA LEU A 14 -5.69 5.94 -5.53
C LEU A 14 -6.12 5.96 -7.00
N LEU A 15 -7.43 6.03 -7.28
CA LEU A 15 -7.95 6.18 -8.64
C LEU A 15 -7.47 7.49 -9.29
N ASN A 16 -7.55 8.60 -8.56
CA ASN A 16 -7.07 9.89 -9.05
C ASN A 16 -5.57 9.86 -9.34
N ARG A 17 -4.79 9.21 -8.47
CA ARG A 17 -3.34 9.07 -8.65
C ARG A 17 -2.98 8.18 -9.85
N ALA A 18 -3.66 7.04 -10.01
CA ALA A 18 -3.47 6.16 -11.17
C ALA A 18 -3.72 6.91 -12.50
N ARG A 19 -4.76 7.75 -12.55
CA ARG A 19 -5.05 8.61 -13.71
C ARG A 19 -3.96 9.65 -13.97
N ALA A 20 -3.49 10.32 -12.91
CA ALA A 20 -2.46 11.36 -13.02
C ALA A 20 -1.11 10.78 -13.48
N GLU A 21 -0.76 9.57 -13.02
CA GLU A 21 0.49 8.89 -13.37
C GLU A 21 0.38 8.02 -14.62
N VAL A 22 -0.79 7.98 -15.29
CA VAL A 22 -1.08 7.09 -16.43
C VAL A 22 -0.68 5.63 -16.13
N ARG A 23 -1.01 5.18 -14.91
CA ARG A 23 -0.63 3.87 -14.38
C ARG A 23 -1.86 2.99 -14.19
N ASP A 24 -1.68 1.69 -14.35
CA ASP A 24 -2.73 0.73 -14.00
C ASP A 24 -3.13 0.84 -12.52
N PHE A 25 -4.44 0.99 -12.29
CA PHE A 25 -5.00 1.17 -10.95
C PHE A 25 -4.83 -0.07 -10.08
N GLN A 26 -4.97 -1.28 -10.64
CA GLN A 26 -4.87 -2.52 -9.85
C GLN A 26 -3.44 -2.76 -9.36
N SER A 27 -2.45 -2.48 -10.19
CA SER A 27 -1.04 -2.49 -9.83
C SER A 27 -0.72 -1.48 -8.73
N LEU A 28 -1.25 -0.25 -8.83
CA LEU A 28 -1.10 0.76 -7.78
C LEU A 28 -1.80 0.35 -6.48
N LEU A 29 -3.01 -0.19 -6.56
CA LEU A 29 -3.77 -0.66 -5.39
C LEU A 29 -3.07 -1.81 -4.67
N THR A 30 -2.58 -2.79 -5.43
CA THR A 30 -1.78 -3.93 -4.92
C THR A 30 -0.54 -3.43 -4.21
N SER A 31 0.18 -2.51 -4.84
CA SER A 31 1.37 -1.87 -4.30
C SER A 31 1.10 -1.16 -2.98
N TYR A 32 0.07 -0.31 -2.96
CA TYR A 32 -0.37 0.40 -1.77
C TYR A 32 -0.76 -0.57 -0.65
N ALA A 33 -1.52 -1.63 -0.96
CA ALA A 33 -1.94 -2.61 0.04
C ALA A 33 -0.75 -3.33 0.67
N MET A 34 0.22 -3.77 -0.14
CA MET A 34 1.45 -4.40 0.32
C MET A 34 2.27 -3.47 1.22
N GLU A 35 2.51 -2.24 0.81
CA GLU A 35 3.27 -1.26 1.61
C GLU A 35 2.59 -0.97 2.95
N ARG A 36 1.27 -0.76 2.95
CA ARG A 36 0.51 -0.54 4.19
C ARG A 36 0.49 -1.76 5.09
N PHE A 37 0.45 -2.97 4.52
CA PHE A 37 0.55 -4.22 5.28
C PHE A 37 1.92 -4.36 5.92
N LEU A 38 3.00 -4.22 5.15
CA LEU A 38 4.37 -4.33 5.65
C LEU A 38 4.66 -3.30 6.74
N ARG A 39 4.19 -2.06 6.58
CA ARG A 39 4.29 -1.03 7.63
C ARG A 39 3.60 -1.46 8.92
N ARG A 40 2.39 -2.02 8.84
CA ARG A 40 1.68 -2.49 10.04
C ARG A 40 2.36 -3.69 10.66
N LEU A 41 2.88 -4.61 9.84
CA LEU A 41 3.60 -5.78 10.31
C LEU A 41 4.90 -5.40 11.03
N SER A 42 5.67 -4.46 10.47
CA SER A 42 6.93 -4.00 11.08
C SER A 42 6.72 -3.28 12.41
N ALA A 43 5.59 -2.61 12.61
CA ALA A 43 5.21 -1.96 13.86
C ALA A 43 4.47 -2.89 14.84
N SER A 44 4.29 -4.17 14.50
CA SER A 44 3.58 -5.14 15.34
C SER A 44 4.55 -5.95 16.20
N VAL A 45 4.00 -6.63 17.22
CA VAL A 45 4.73 -7.60 18.07
C VAL A 45 5.28 -8.81 17.30
N TYR A 46 4.88 -8.98 16.04
CA TYR A 46 5.30 -10.10 15.20
C TYR A 46 6.43 -9.74 14.23
N SER A 47 6.94 -8.50 14.24
CA SER A 47 7.94 -8.00 13.28
C SER A 47 9.16 -8.92 13.16
N GLU A 48 9.68 -9.41 14.29
CA GLU A 48 10.86 -10.28 14.34
C GLU A 48 10.59 -11.73 13.90
N ARG A 49 9.32 -12.10 13.70
CA ARG A 49 8.94 -13.46 13.26
C ARG A 49 8.93 -13.62 11.75
N PHE A 50 9.06 -12.53 11.00
CA PHE A 50 8.96 -12.54 9.55
C PHE A 50 10.15 -11.82 8.92
N VAL A 51 10.64 -12.39 7.81
CA VAL A 51 11.65 -11.75 6.96
C VAL A 51 10.99 -11.42 5.62
N LEU A 52 11.11 -10.15 5.19
CA LEU A 52 10.71 -9.74 3.85
C LEU A 52 11.67 -10.36 2.83
N LYS A 53 11.13 -10.93 1.75
CA LYS A 53 11.93 -11.54 0.68
C LYS A 53 11.35 -11.23 -0.71
N GLY A 54 12.13 -11.54 -1.74
CA GLY A 54 11.70 -11.47 -3.14
C GLY A 54 11.57 -10.05 -3.71
N ALA A 55 10.78 -9.90 -4.77
CA ALA A 55 10.69 -8.67 -5.57
C ALA A 55 10.23 -7.42 -4.82
N LEU A 56 9.56 -7.58 -3.67
CA LEU A 56 9.17 -6.48 -2.79
C LEU A 56 10.39 -5.75 -2.20
N MET A 57 11.53 -6.43 -1.99
CA MET A 57 12.76 -5.79 -1.50
C MET A 57 13.36 -4.84 -2.53
N LEU A 58 13.24 -5.15 -3.82
CA LEU A 58 13.76 -4.30 -4.90
C LEU A 58 13.11 -2.90 -4.91
N ARG A 59 11.89 -2.79 -4.38
CA ARG A 59 11.16 -1.53 -4.29
C ARG A 59 11.69 -0.60 -3.18
N ILE A 60 12.49 -1.12 -2.24
CA ILE A 60 13.09 -0.34 -1.14
C ILE A 60 14.44 0.26 -1.57
N TRP A 61 15.07 -0.26 -2.63
CA TRP A 61 16.38 0.17 -3.12
C TRP A 61 16.34 1.09 -4.35
N GLN A 62 15.21 1.77 -4.60
CA GLN A 62 15.12 2.85 -5.59
C GLN A 62 15.43 4.19 -4.93
#